data_AF-A0AAE3I1D2-F1
#
_entry.id   AF-A0AAE3I1D2-F1
#
_cell.length_a   1.000
_cell.length_b   1.000
_cell.length_c   1.000
_cell.angle_alpha   90.00
_cell.angle_beta   90.00
_cell.angle_gamma   90.00
#
_symmetry.space_group_name_H-M   'P 1'
#
loop_
_entity.id
_entity.type
_entity.pdbx_description
1 polymer ?
#
loop_
_entity_poly.entity_id
_entity_poly.type
_entity_poly.pdbx_seq_one_letter_code
_entity_poly.pdbx_strand_id
1 'polypeptide(L)' 'MSNCKVYGTKPDNGPGQLAAQAARDRVNTAHAAWAVTLAYDSGTTTAVYTSAVATADNLEKAFEAEFPQYTVVGY' A
#
# COMPACT_ATOMS: atom_id res chain seq x y z
N MET A 1 5.89 -12.45 6.60
CA MET A 1 5.87 -11.06 6.12
C MET A 1 5.12 -11.07 4.82
N SER A 2 4.12 -10.20 4.69
CA SER A 2 3.30 -10.05 3.50
C SER A 2 3.46 -8.65 2.95
N ASN A 3 3.46 -8.57 1.63
CA ASN A 3 3.70 -7.34 0.92
C ASN A 3 2.46 -6.98 0.09
N CYS A 4 2.30 -5.70 -0.19
CA CYS A 4 1.24 -5.19 -1.04
C CYS A 4 1.81 -4.06 -1.88
N LYS A 5 1.70 -4.16 -3.20
CA LYS A 5 2.10 -3.08 -4.11
C LYS A 5 0.87 -2.33 -4.62
N VAL A 6 0.95 -1.01 -4.67
CA VAL A 6 -0.06 -0.12 -5.25
C VAL A 6 0.56 0.68 -6.38
N TYR A 7 -0.03 0.57 -7.57
CA TYR A 7 0.41 1.23 -8.80
C TYR A 7 -0.78 1.56 -9.71
N GLY A 8 -0.62 2.48 -10.66
CA GLY A 8 -1.71 2.86 -11.57
C GLY A 8 -1.90 1.94 -12.77
N THR A 9 -2.80 2.33 -13.68
CA THR A 9 -3.01 1.68 -14.99
C THR A 9 -1.74 1.64 -15.85
N LYS A 10 -0.76 2.48 -15.54
CA LYS A 10 0.64 2.33 -15.94
C LYS A 10 1.50 2.32 -14.68
N PRO A 11 2.62 1.57 -14.69
CA PRO A 11 3.60 1.59 -13.60
C PRO A 11 4.30 2.94 -13.42
N ASP A 12 3.88 4.00 -14.12
CA ASP A 12 4.39 5.38 -13.96
C ASP A 12 3.34 6.36 -13.38
N ASN A 13 2.13 5.87 -13.09
CA ASN A 13 0.99 6.68 -12.61
C ASN A 13 0.38 6.12 -11.31
N GLY A 14 1.20 5.70 -10.36
CA GLY A 14 0.76 5.28 -9.03
C GLY A 14 0.44 6.44 -8.09
N PRO A 15 0.02 6.13 -6.85
CA PRO A 15 -0.31 7.15 -5.87
C PRO A 15 0.93 8.03 -5.58
N GLY A 16 0.71 9.33 -5.40
CA GLY A 16 1.80 10.22 -4.98
C GLY A 16 2.35 9.80 -3.62
N GLN A 17 3.65 10.05 -3.37
CA GLN A 17 4.33 9.66 -2.12
C GLN A 17 3.56 10.11 -0.86
N LEU A 18 2.96 11.29 -0.90
CA LEU A 18 2.15 11.82 0.21
C LEU A 18 0.89 11.00 0.44
N ALA A 19 0.18 10.63 -0.63
CA ALA A 19 -1.01 9.79 -0.55
C ALA A 19 -0.67 8.39 -0.03
N ALA A 20 0.45 7.81 -0.50
CA ALA A 20 0.93 6.52 -0.04
C ALA A 20 1.27 6.52 1.47
N GLN A 21 1.95 7.58 1.94
CA GLN A 21 2.23 7.75 3.37
C GLN A 21 0.94 7.89 4.19
N ALA A 22 -0.03 8.67 3.71
CA ALA A 22 -1.31 8.85 4.39
C ALA A 22 -2.08 7.51 4.50
N ALA A 23 -2.11 6.70 3.45
CA ALA A 23 -2.74 5.39 3.47
C ALA A 23 -2.07 4.43 4.45
N ARG A 24 -0.72 4.38 4.47
CA ARG A 24 0.04 3.61 5.49
C ARG A 24 -0.37 4.03 6.89
N ASP A 25 -0.45 5.33 7.16
CA ASP A 25 -0.77 5.87 8.48
C ASP A 25 -2.19 5.53 8.91
N ARG A 26 -3.15 5.61 7.99
CA ARG A 26 -4.54 5.20 8.22
C ARG A 26 -4.67 3.71 8.48
N VAL A 27 -3.99 2.86 7.69
CA VAL A 27 -3.98 1.42 7.89
C VAL A 27 -3.35 1.07 9.24
N ASN A 28 -2.26 1.73 9.63
CA ASN A 28 -1.66 1.56 10.96
C ASN A 28 -2.54 2.11 12.09
N THR A 29 -3.32 3.16 11.84
CA THR A 29 -4.27 3.68 12.84
C THR A 29 -5.44 2.72 13.05
N ALA A 30 -6.00 2.18 11.97
CA ALA A 30 -7.06 1.18 12.02
C ALA A 30 -6.57 -0.19 12.53
N HIS A 31 -5.32 -0.53 12.22
CA HIS A 31 -4.68 -1.80 12.56
C HIS A 31 -3.30 -1.58 13.18
N ALA A 32 -3.27 -1.04 14.41
CA ALA A 32 -2.02 -0.72 15.12
C ALA A 32 -1.05 -1.91 15.23
N ALA A 33 -1.58 -3.13 15.29
CA ALA A 33 -0.78 -4.36 15.35
C ALA A 33 -0.10 -4.73 14.02
N TRP A 34 -0.54 -4.20 12.87
CA TRP A 34 0.00 -4.57 11.56
C TRP A 34 1.38 -3.95 11.30
N ALA A 35 1.71 -2.84 11.96
CA ALA A 35 3.01 -2.17 11.86
C ALA A 35 3.49 -2.05 10.39
N VAL A 36 2.61 -1.61 9.51
CA VAL A 36 2.84 -1.52 8.08
C VAL A 36 3.93 -0.48 7.80
N THR A 37 4.95 -0.90 7.07
CA THR A 37 6.01 -0.05 6.55
C THR A 37 5.75 0.26 5.07
N LEU A 38 6.23 1.41 4.60
CA LEU A 38 6.08 1.86 3.21
C LEU A 38 7.46 2.02 2.58
N ALA A 39 7.68 1.36 1.46
CA ALA A 39 8.75 1.64 0.51
C ALA A 39 8.12 2.28 -0.73
N TYR A 40 8.43 3.55 -0.98
CA TYR A 40 7.93 4.27 -2.14
C TYR A 40 9.05 4.44 -3.17
N ASP A 41 8.79 4.00 -4.40
CA ASP A 41 9.66 4.27 -5.54
C ASP A 41 9.12 5.47 -6.33
N SER A 42 9.90 6.56 -6.39
CA SER A 42 9.52 7.77 -7.12
C SER A 42 9.78 7.69 -8.63
N GLY A 43 10.59 6.72 -9.09
CA GLY A 43 10.85 6.50 -10.50
C GLY A 43 9.67 5.82 -11.20
N THR A 44 9.03 4.86 -10.52
CA THR A 44 7.84 4.16 -11.00
C THR A 44 6.58 4.53 -10.21
N THR A 45 6.61 5.59 -9.40
CA THR A 45 5.48 6.02 -8.56
C THR A 45 4.80 4.88 -7.78
N THR A 46 5.55 3.82 -7.45
CA THR A 46 5.01 2.56 -6.94
C THR A 46 5.15 2.54 -5.44
N ALA A 47 4.06 2.31 -4.73
CA ALA A 47 4.05 2.20 -3.28
C ALA A 47 4.01 0.73 -2.87
N VAL A 48 5.02 0.27 -2.13
CA VAL A 48 5.09 -1.08 -1.59
C VAL A 48 4.93 -1.02 -0.08
N TYR A 49 3.88 -1.66 0.42
CA TYR A 49 3.57 -1.77 1.83
C TYR A 49 3.96 -3.15 2.33
N THR A 50 4.61 -3.22 3.48
CA THR A 50 5.08 -4.47 4.07
C THR A 50 4.59 -4.59 5.51
N SER A 51 3.99 -5.72 5.86
CA SER A 51 3.58 -6.04 7.23
C SER A 51 4.12 -7.40 7.66
N ALA A 52 4.52 -7.50 8.93
CA ALA A 52 4.91 -8.78 9.52
C ALA A 52 3.70 -9.60 10.04
N VAL A 53 2.55 -8.95 10.25
CA VAL A 53 1.40 -9.50 10.97
C VAL A 53 0.18 -9.66 10.07
N ALA A 54 -0.05 -8.71 9.17
CA ALA A 54 -1.14 -8.78 8.20
C ALA A 54 -0.81 -9.79 7.09
N THR A 55 -1.82 -10.45 6.56
CA THR A 55 -1.72 -11.27 5.35
C THR A 55 -1.80 -10.39 4.10
N ALA A 56 -1.31 -10.89 2.96
CA ALA A 56 -1.36 -10.18 1.69
C ALA A 56 -2.81 -9.81 1.29
N ASP A 57 -3.78 -10.70 1.48
CA ASP A 57 -5.21 -10.46 1.19
C ASP A 57 -5.81 -9.34 2.07
N ASN A 58 -5.43 -9.30 3.36
CA ASN A 58 -5.87 -8.25 4.28
C ASN A 58 -5.27 -6.90 3.90
N LEU A 59 -3.98 -6.87 3.53
CA LEU A 59 -3.34 -5.65 3.05
C LEU A 59 -3.97 -5.19 1.73
N GLU A 60 -4.20 -6.10 0.79
CA GLU A 60 -4.82 -5.81 -0.49
C GLU A 60 -6.19 -5.16 -0.29
N LYS A 61 -7.08 -5.76 0.50
CA LYS A 61 -8.40 -5.16 0.81
C LYS A 61 -8.30 -3.81 1.51
N ALA A 62 -7.37 -3.66 2.45
CA ALA A 62 -7.19 -2.40 3.18
C ALA A 62 -6.71 -1.28 2.24
N PHE A 63 -5.76 -1.57 1.34
CA PHE A 63 -5.24 -0.59 0.40
C PHE A 63 -6.16 -0.38 -0.81
N GLU A 64 -6.93 -1.39 -1.24
CA GLU A 64 -7.95 -1.25 -2.27
C GLU A 64 -9.05 -0.26 -1.84
N ALA A 65 -9.43 -0.27 -0.56
CA ALA A 65 -10.37 0.70 0.01
C ALA A 65 -9.81 2.14 0.03
N GLU A 66 -8.50 2.31 0.32
CA GLU A 66 -7.85 3.62 0.29
C GLU A 66 -7.56 4.10 -1.14
N PHE A 67 -7.39 3.17 -2.08
CA PHE A 67 -6.97 3.42 -3.45
C PHE A 67 -7.86 2.71 -4.49
N PRO A 68 -9.19 2.98 -4.54
CA PRO A 68 -10.11 2.27 -5.43
C PRO A 68 -9.85 2.51 -6.92
N GLN A 69 -9.06 3.53 -7.25
CA GLN A 69 -8.67 3.93 -8.60
C GLN A 69 -7.30 3.37 -9.03
N TYR A 70 -6.56 2.73 -8.13
CA TYR A 70 -5.25 2.15 -8.42
C TYR A 70 -5.31 0.63 -8.34
N THR A 71 -4.34 -0.02 -8.98
CA THR A 71 -4.15 -1.46 -8.90
C THR A 71 -3.40 -1.78 -7.61
N VAL A 72 -4.02 -2.60 -6.77
CA VAL A 72 -3.47 -3.09 -5.51
C VAL A 72 -3.21 -4.59 -5.68
N VAL A 73 -2.00 -5.06 -5.37
CA VAL A 73 -1.65 -6.48 -5.49
C VAL A 73 -0.86 -6.92 -4.25
N GLY A 74 -1.43 -7.84 -3.49
CA GLY A 74 -0.76 -8.55 -2.41
C GLY A 74 0.14 -9.68 -2.91
N TYR A 75 1.33 -9.85 -2.33
CA TYR A 75 2.25 -10.97 -2.63
C TYR A 75 3.15 -11.34 -1.44
#